data_AF-A0A1H6J4W6-F1
#
_entry.id   AF-A0A1H6J4W6-F1
#
_cell.length_a   1.000
_cell.length_b   1.000
_cell.length_c   1.000
_cell.angle_alpha   90.00
_cell.angle_beta   90.00
_cell.angle_gamma   90.00
#
_symmetry.space_group_name_H-M   'P 1'
#
loop_
_entity.id
_entity.type
_entity.pdbx_description
1 polymer ?
#
loop_
_entity_poly.entity_id
_entity_poly.type
_entity_poly.pdbx_seq_one_letter_code
_entity_poly.pdbx_strand_id
1 'polypeptide(L)'
;MKKPLIIGGTILGFLITAALVIFIFFPGLPTYLKVKYKYDHIDETVAEFKKTDIPSDHVSHTLKGVKFRIPSDWEGHSPIEGTEASSYASGEESRIFVLDTDYKENEERQSEYKELLGDEYSEDDLYYPWAYFKYKEADYRHFYKEIGVDLPQYGLAYTMVFYTRDCLTAKKCLKLRGKDKDVFLDLAEDKEEAVGMEKMWKIKNSEYTAYVVQVLYGDYSGNTWDVNIFPNSNKNEVYTVTLKCPDETTAKQIISSIELE
;
A
#
# COMPACT_ATOMS: atom_id res chain seq x y z
N MET A 1 18.07 -40.37 48.40
CA MET A 1 18.28 -39.34 47.36
C MET A 1 17.17 -39.26 46.28
N LYS A 2 15.93 -39.72 46.51
CA LYS A 2 14.89 -39.77 45.46
C LYS A 2 13.94 -38.55 45.39
N LYS A 3 13.72 -37.84 46.51
CA LYS A 3 12.81 -36.68 46.59
C LYS A 3 13.21 -35.49 45.70
N PRO A 4 14.49 -35.06 45.64
CA PRO A 4 14.90 -33.94 44.79
C PRO A 4 14.73 -34.25 43.29
N LEU A 5 14.97 -35.50 42.90
CA LEU A 5 14.82 -35.99 41.53
C LEU A 5 13.34 -36.04 41.09
N ILE A 6 12.44 -36.44 41.99
CA ILE A 6 10.99 -36.44 41.74
C ILE A 6 10.46 -35.01 41.63
N ILE A 7 10.83 -34.11 42.56
CA ILE A 7 10.41 -32.71 42.55
C ILE A 7 10.94 -32.00 41.29
N GLY A 8 12.21 -32.21 40.92
CA GLY A 8 12.80 -31.67 39.69
C GLY A 8 12.09 -32.17 38.42
N GLY A 9 11.75 -33.46 38.37
CA GLY A 9 11.00 -34.05 37.26
C GLY A 9 9.57 -33.49 37.13
N THR A 10 8.86 -33.28 38.24
CA THR A 10 7.52 -32.69 38.24
C THR A 10 7.53 -31.23 37.79
N ILE A 11 8.50 -30.43 38.25
CA ILE A 11 8.67 -29.03 37.83
C ILE A 11 8.99 -28.96 36.33
N LEU A 12 9.91 -29.79 35.85
CA LEU A 12 10.28 -29.84 34.43
C LEU A 12 9.09 -30.28 33.55
N GLY A 13 8.34 -31.29 33.97
CA GLY A 13 7.13 -31.74 33.29
C GLY A 13 6.09 -30.61 33.18
N PHE A 14 5.84 -29.90 34.27
CA PHE A 14 4.93 -28.74 34.27
C PHE A 14 5.41 -27.63 33.33
N LEU A 15 6.71 -27.31 33.33
CA LEU A 15 7.28 -26.30 32.43
C LEU A 15 7.15 -26.70 30.95
N ILE A 16 7.38 -27.96 30.62
CA ILE A 16 7.22 -28.47 29.24
C ILE A 16 5.76 -28.41 28.81
N THR A 17 4.82 -28.81 29.66
CA THR A 17 3.38 -28.72 29.36
C THR A 17 2.96 -27.27 29.17
N ALA A 18 3.40 -26.36 30.04
CA ALA A 18 3.13 -24.93 29.90
C ALA A 18 3.71 -24.35 28.60
N ALA A 19 4.94 -24.70 28.24
CA ALA A 19 5.57 -24.29 26.99
C ALA A 19 4.80 -24.81 25.76
N LEU A 20 4.40 -26.09 25.77
CA LEU A 20 3.58 -26.68 24.70
C LEU A 20 2.25 -25.94 24.53
N VAL A 21 1.55 -25.66 25.64
CA VAL A 21 0.30 -24.88 25.62
C VAL A 21 0.54 -23.50 24.99
N ILE A 22 1.61 -22.80 25.38
CA ILE A 22 1.98 -21.51 24.79
C ILE A 22 2.22 -21.63 23.28
N PHE A 23 2.96 -22.62 22.81
CA PHE A 23 3.22 -22.81 21.37
C PHE A 23 1.99 -23.27 20.58
N ILE A 24 1.02 -23.93 21.22
CA ILE A 24 -0.26 -24.26 20.60
C ILE A 24 -1.07 -22.98 20.34
N PHE A 25 -1.16 -22.09 21.34
CA PHE A 25 -1.93 -20.84 21.24
C PHE A 25 -1.19 -19.70 20.52
N PHE A 26 0.14 -19.71 20.57
CA PHE A 26 1.03 -18.69 19.99
C PHE A 26 2.18 -19.35 19.21
N PRO A 27 1.87 -20.08 18.13
CA PRO A 27 2.87 -20.77 17.30
C PRO A 27 3.93 -19.83 16.72
N GLY A 28 3.58 -18.56 16.52
CA GLY A 28 4.49 -17.54 16.00
C GLY A 28 5.32 -16.81 17.05
N LEU A 29 5.32 -17.23 18.33
CA LEU A 29 6.08 -16.55 19.38
C LEU A 29 7.59 -16.37 19.06
N PRO A 30 8.31 -17.37 18.50
CA PRO A 30 9.71 -17.18 18.10
C PRO A 30 9.84 -16.16 16.97
N THR A 31 8.92 -16.19 16.00
CA THR A 31 8.86 -15.22 14.90
C THR A 31 8.63 -13.81 15.44
N TYR A 32 7.70 -13.64 16.37
CA TYR A 32 7.43 -12.35 17.02
C TYR A 32 8.69 -11.75 17.64
N LEU A 33 9.43 -12.54 18.42
CA LEU A 33 10.68 -12.09 19.05
C LEU A 33 11.73 -11.72 17.99
N LYS A 34 11.90 -12.55 16.95
CA LYS A 34 12.85 -12.30 15.86
C LYS A 34 12.51 -11.01 15.11
N VAL A 35 11.24 -10.82 14.78
CA VAL A 35 10.73 -9.70 13.99
C VAL A 35 10.87 -8.40 14.76
N LYS A 36 10.49 -8.39 16.03
CA LYS A 36 10.68 -7.25 16.95
C LYS A 36 12.14 -6.83 17.10
N TYR A 37 13.07 -7.77 16.92
CA TYR A 37 14.50 -7.50 17.01
C TYR A 37 15.11 -7.09 15.65
N LYS A 38 14.62 -7.64 14.54
CA LYS A 38 15.17 -7.39 13.20
C LYS A 38 14.62 -6.11 12.56
N TYR A 39 13.34 -5.82 12.75
CA TYR A 39 12.62 -4.78 12.00
C TYR A 39 12.19 -3.67 12.95
N ASP A 40 12.82 -2.51 12.84
CA ASP A 40 12.61 -1.38 13.75
C ASP A 40 11.21 -0.77 13.56
N HIS A 41 10.69 -0.81 12.33
CA HIS A 41 9.46 -0.12 11.96
C HIS A 41 8.26 -1.06 11.84
N ILE A 42 8.38 -2.32 12.28
CA ILE A 42 7.32 -3.32 12.09
C ILE A 42 5.98 -2.92 12.73
N ASP A 43 6.00 -2.25 13.87
CA ASP A 43 4.77 -1.84 14.56
C ASP A 43 4.34 -0.41 14.27
N GLU A 44 5.05 0.31 13.40
CA GLU A 44 4.62 1.61 12.93
C GLU A 44 3.40 1.47 12.04
N THR A 45 2.40 2.33 12.22
CA THR A 45 1.23 2.42 11.36
C THR A 45 1.28 3.74 10.59
N VAL A 46 0.59 3.81 9.46
CA VAL A 46 0.58 5.02 8.65
C VAL A 46 -0.06 6.17 9.43
N ALA A 47 0.66 7.29 9.54
CA ALA A 47 0.19 8.46 10.26
C ALA A 47 -0.93 9.19 9.49
N GLU A 48 -1.81 9.88 10.21
CA GLU A 48 -2.81 10.73 9.55
C GLU A 48 -2.16 11.92 8.84
N PHE A 49 -2.63 12.21 7.62
CA PHE A 49 -2.21 13.39 6.88
C PHE A 49 -2.89 14.64 7.46
N LYS A 50 -2.08 15.62 7.86
CA LYS A 50 -2.57 16.90 8.40
C LYS A 50 -2.87 17.85 7.26
N LYS A 51 -4.15 18.16 7.05
CA LYS A 51 -4.58 19.17 6.08
C LYS A 51 -4.01 20.55 6.45
N THR A 52 -3.71 21.33 5.43
CA THR A 52 -3.20 22.70 5.54
C THR A 52 -4.16 23.67 4.85
N ASP A 53 -4.10 24.94 5.23
CA ASP A 53 -4.86 26.00 4.58
C ASP A 53 -4.44 26.14 3.11
N ILE A 54 -5.42 26.30 2.24
CA ILE A 54 -5.21 26.44 0.80
C ILE A 54 -5.16 27.94 0.47
N PRO A 55 -4.09 28.43 -0.18
CA PRO A 55 -3.99 29.82 -0.60
C PRO A 55 -5.14 30.25 -1.52
N SER A 56 -5.52 31.52 -1.46
CA SER A 56 -6.66 32.06 -2.23
C SER A 56 -6.41 32.18 -3.73
N ASP A 57 -5.14 32.21 -4.13
CA ASP A 57 -4.67 32.23 -5.52
C ASP A 57 -4.59 30.83 -6.14
N HIS A 58 -4.81 29.77 -5.37
CA HIS A 58 -5.00 28.44 -5.95
C HIS A 58 -6.39 28.35 -6.61
N VAL A 59 -6.38 27.97 -7.89
CA VAL A 59 -7.55 27.82 -8.74
C VAL A 59 -7.98 26.36 -8.80
N SER A 60 -9.30 26.13 -8.89
CA SER A 60 -9.87 24.78 -8.91
C SER A 60 -9.82 24.18 -10.31
N HIS A 61 -9.41 22.93 -10.40
CA HIS A 61 -9.38 22.11 -11.60
C HIS A 61 -9.90 20.71 -11.30
N THR A 62 -10.29 19.99 -12.35
CA THR A 62 -10.68 18.58 -12.27
C THR A 62 -9.94 17.80 -13.35
N LEU A 63 -9.39 16.64 -12.98
CA LEU A 63 -8.86 15.65 -13.91
C LEU A 63 -9.47 14.29 -13.55
N LYS A 64 -10.14 13.65 -14.50
CA LYS A 64 -10.71 12.29 -14.34
C LYS A 64 -11.57 12.12 -13.07
N GLY A 65 -12.44 13.10 -12.77
CA GLY A 65 -13.29 13.08 -11.56
C GLY A 65 -12.56 13.43 -10.25
N VAL A 66 -11.25 13.67 -10.28
CA VAL A 66 -10.50 14.18 -9.12
C VAL A 66 -10.38 15.68 -9.22
N LYS A 67 -11.00 16.38 -8.26
CA LYS A 67 -10.93 17.84 -8.15
C LYS A 67 -9.81 18.24 -7.19
N PHE A 68 -9.06 19.27 -7.56
CA PHE A 68 -7.95 19.79 -6.77
C PHE A 68 -7.75 21.29 -7.05
N ARG A 69 -6.94 21.95 -6.22
CA ARG A 69 -6.58 23.36 -6.37
C ARG A 69 -5.07 23.54 -6.48
N ILE A 70 -4.63 24.16 -7.56
CA ILE A 70 -3.22 24.42 -7.90
C ILE A 70 -2.99 25.90 -8.13
N PRO A 71 -1.73 26.39 -8.06
CA PRO A 71 -1.40 27.77 -8.39
C PRO A 71 -1.90 28.19 -9.79
N SER A 72 -2.35 29.44 -9.93
CA SER A 72 -2.99 29.95 -11.16
C SER A 72 -2.09 30.06 -12.38
N ASP A 73 -0.77 29.95 -12.20
CA ASP A 73 0.22 29.98 -13.27
C ASP A 73 0.49 28.61 -13.90
N TRP A 74 -0.16 27.54 -13.41
CA TRP A 74 -0.03 26.20 -13.99
C TRP A 74 -0.95 26.05 -15.20
N GLU A 75 -0.38 25.65 -16.33
CA GLU A 75 -1.10 25.55 -17.60
C GLU A 75 -1.54 24.10 -17.86
N GLY A 76 -2.74 23.95 -18.41
CA GLY A 76 -3.30 22.66 -18.79
C GLY A 76 -2.67 22.14 -20.08
N HIS A 77 -2.25 20.88 -20.09
CA HIS A 77 -1.72 20.22 -21.27
C HIS A 77 -2.54 18.98 -21.62
N SER A 78 -2.77 18.79 -22.92
CA SER A 78 -3.33 17.57 -23.49
C SER A 78 -2.43 17.08 -24.63
N PRO A 79 -2.20 15.75 -24.76
CA PRO A 79 -1.52 15.18 -25.91
C PRO A 79 -2.37 15.27 -27.20
N ILE A 80 -3.68 15.50 -27.09
CA ILE A 80 -4.60 15.62 -28.22
C ILE A 80 -5.15 17.06 -28.27
N GLU A 81 -4.93 17.74 -29.39
CA GLU A 81 -5.41 19.12 -29.57
C GLU A 81 -6.95 19.18 -29.50
N GLY A 82 -7.46 20.13 -28.73
CA GLY A 82 -8.91 20.35 -28.57
C GLY A 82 -9.61 19.44 -27.57
N THR A 83 -8.89 18.56 -26.85
CA THR A 83 -9.47 17.80 -25.75
C THR A 83 -9.18 18.44 -24.39
N GLU A 84 -9.90 17.99 -23.37
CA GLU A 84 -9.65 18.40 -21.99
C GLU A 84 -8.21 18.09 -21.57
N ALA A 85 -7.69 18.92 -20.66
CA ALA A 85 -6.35 18.73 -20.12
C ALA A 85 -6.23 17.35 -19.45
N SER A 86 -5.11 16.67 -19.67
CA SER A 86 -4.77 15.41 -18.98
C SER A 86 -3.75 15.62 -17.86
N SER A 87 -3.22 16.84 -17.75
CA SER A 87 -2.21 17.24 -16.76
C SER A 87 -2.15 18.77 -16.66
N TYR A 88 -1.63 19.28 -15.56
CA TYR A 88 -1.24 20.69 -15.42
C TYR A 88 0.25 20.79 -15.08
N ALA A 89 0.94 21.80 -15.60
CA ALA A 89 2.37 22.01 -15.33
C ALA A 89 2.76 23.48 -15.26
N SER A 90 3.86 23.76 -14.56
CA SER A 90 4.56 25.06 -14.56
C SER A 90 6.07 24.79 -14.54
N GLY A 91 6.73 25.03 -15.67
CA GLY A 91 8.14 24.69 -15.88
C GLY A 91 8.42 23.17 -15.84
N GLU A 92 9.67 22.81 -15.52
CA GLU A 92 10.12 21.41 -15.46
C GLU A 92 9.94 20.75 -14.07
N GLU A 93 9.73 21.57 -13.03
CA GLU A 93 9.70 21.14 -11.63
C GLU A 93 8.28 21.04 -11.04
N SER A 94 7.26 21.49 -11.78
CA SER A 94 5.88 21.50 -11.30
C SER A 94 4.97 20.78 -12.29
N ARG A 95 4.36 19.68 -11.85
CA ARG A 95 3.43 18.91 -12.68
C ARG A 95 2.46 18.13 -11.81
N ILE A 96 1.20 18.09 -12.22
CA ILE A 96 0.18 17.19 -11.67
C ILE A 96 -0.47 16.42 -12.82
N PHE A 97 -0.67 15.12 -12.61
CA PHE A 97 -1.50 14.30 -13.48
C PHE A 97 -2.30 13.30 -12.64
N VAL A 98 -3.39 12.80 -13.22
CA VAL A 98 -4.27 11.83 -12.58
C VAL A 98 -4.42 10.62 -13.48
N LEU A 99 -4.21 9.44 -12.91
CA LEU A 99 -4.61 8.17 -13.50
C LEU A 99 -5.86 7.68 -12.80
N ASP A 100 -6.85 7.25 -13.57
CA ASP A 100 -7.97 6.44 -13.10
C ASP A 100 -7.70 4.99 -13.50
N THR A 101 -8.04 4.05 -12.63
CA THR A 101 -7.83 2.64 -12.89
C THR A 101 -8.94 1.86 -12.23
N ASP A 102 -9.79 1.22 -13.04
CA ASP A 102 -10.68 0.16 -12.56
C ASP A 102 -10.00 -1.19 -12.81
N TYR A 103 -9.62 -1.87 -11.72
CA TYR A 103 -8.90 -3.14 -11.82
C TYR A 103 -9.77 -4.28 -12.30
N LYS A 104 -11.09 -4.20 -12.15
CA LYS A 104 -12.01 -5.20 -12.68
C LYS A 104 -12.08 -5.07 -14.20
N GLU A 105 -12.30 -3.86 -14.70
CA GLU A 105 -12.33 -3.60 -16.14
C GLU A 105 -11.02 -4.00 -16.81
N ASN A 106 -9.89 -3.73 -16.16
CA ASN A 106 -8.59 -4.14 -16.68
C ASN A 106 -8.43 -5.68 -16.76
N GLU A 107 -8.89 -6.43 -15.76
CA GLU A 107 -8.83 -7.90 -15.79
C GLU A 107 -9.77 -8.49 -16.85
N GLU A 108 -10.97 -7.92 -16.99
CA GLU A 108 -11.93 -8.30 -18.04
C GLU A 108 -11.34 -8.05 -19.43
N ARG A 109 -10.78 -6.86 -19.66
CA ARG A 109 -10.13 -6.50 -20.92
C ARG A 109 -8.93 -7.39 -21.25
N GLN A 110 -8.10 -7.74 -20.26
CA GLN A 110 -7.00 -8.68 -20.47
C GLN A 110 -7.50 -10.09 -20.86
N SER A 111 -8.61 -10.53 -20.26
CA SER A 111 -9.23 -11.81 -20.59
C SER A 111 -9.78 -11.82 -22.03
N GLU A 112 -10.40 -10.73 -22.46
CA GLU A 112 -10.86 -10.56 -23.85
C GLU A 112 -9.68 -10.56 -24.84
N TYR A 113 -8.59 -9.85 -24.54
CA TYR A 113 -7.39 -9.87 -25.38
C TYR A 113 -6.81 -11.27 -25.52
N LYS A 114 -6.80 -12.06 -24.44
CA LYS A 114 -6.34 -13.44 -24.47
C LYS A 114 -7.22 -14.32 -25.37
N GLU A 115 -8.53 -14.15 -25.31
CA GLU A 115 -9.46 -14.86 -26.18
C GLU A 115 -9.29 -14.47 -27.65
N LEU A 116 -9.10 -13.17 -27.93
CA LEU A 116 -8.89 -12.65 -29.28
C LEU A 116 -7.60 -13.15 -29.93
N LEU A 117 -6.51 -13.23 -29.17
CA LEU A 117 -5.20 -13.64 -29.67
C LEU A 117 -5.04 -15.16 -29.77
N GLY A 118 -5.83 -15.95 -29.05
CA GLY A 118 -5.86 -17.41 -29.19
C GLY A 118 -4.47 -18.05 -29.05
N ASP A 119 -4.00 -18.73 -30.10
CA ASP A 119 -2.67 -19.38 -30.14
C ASP A 119 -1.51 -18.41 -30.39
N GLU A 120 -1.78 -17.19 -30.85
CA GLU A 120 -0.77 -16.12 -31.00
C GLU A 120 -0.50 -15.39 -29.68
N TYR A 121 -1.27 -15.71 -28.63
CA TYR A 121 -1.11 -15.17 -27.30
C TYR A 121 0.19 -15.67 -26.64
N SER A 122 1.10 -14.76 -26.30
CA SER A 122 2.20 -15.03 -25.35
C SER A 122 1.85 -14.50 -23.96
N GLU A 123 2.20 -15.26 -22.91
CA GLU A 123 2.15 -14.74 -21.54
C GLU A 123 3.15 -13.58 -21.33
N ASP A 124 4.13 -13.42 -22.22
CA ASP A 124 5.06 -12.28 -22.23
C ASP A 124 4.42 -10.98 -22.77
N ASP A 125 3.28 -11.07 -23.48
CA ASP A 125 2.60 -9.90 -24.07
C ASP A 125 1.67 -9.18 -23.07
N LEU A 126 1.37 -9.82 -21.93
CA LEU A 126 0.57 -9.21 -20.87
C LEU A 126 1.41 -8.77 -19.69
N TYR A 127 1.03 -7.63 -19.12
CA TYR A 127 1.48 -7.24 -17.79
C TYR A 127 0.96 -8.26 -16.77
N TYR A 128 1.85 -9.15 -16.29
CA TYR A 128 1.56 -10.05 -15.18
C TYR A 128 2.01 -9.40 -13.86
N PRO A 129 1.08 -8.79 -13.08
CA PRO A 129 1.45 -8.03 -11.89
C PRO A 129 2.14 -8.88 -10.82
N TRP A 130 1.95 -10.20 -10.86
CA TRP A 130 2.50 -11.14 -9.89
C TRP A 130 3.90 -11.65 -10.27
N ALA A 131 4.49 -11.25 -11.40
CA ALA A 131 5.76 -11.77 -11.91
C ALA A 131 6.92 -11.58 -10.92
N TYR A 132 6.90 -10.50 -10.16
CA TYR A 132 7.97 -10.12 -9.22
C TYR A 132 7.68 -10.53 -7.78
N PHE A 133 6.52 -11.14 -7.51
CA PHE A 133 6.16 -11.57 -6.17
C PHE A 133 6.64 -13.00 -5.90
N LYS A 134 7.14 -13.22 -4.69
CA LYS A 134 7.69 -14.51 -4.26
C LYS A 134 6.62 -15.59 -4.07
N TYR A 135 5.41 -15.19 -3.73
CA TYR A 135 4.27 -16.09 -3.52
C TYR A 135 3.16 -15.83 -4.53
N LYS A 136 2.21 -16.77 -4.64
CA LYS A 136 1.04 -16.59 -5.51
C LYS A 136 0.03 -15.67 -4.83
N GLU A 137 -0.81 -15.01 -5.62
CA GLU A 137 -1.91 -14.17 -5.13
C GLU A 137 -2.74 -14.83 -4.02
N ALA A 138 -3.12 -16.10 -4.20
CA ALA A 138 -3.93 -16.85 -3.25
C ALA A 138 -3.27 -16.96 -1.87
N ASP A 139 -1.93 -17.00 -1.81
CA ASP A 139 -1.17 -17.06 -0.56
C ASP A 139 -1.27 -15.73 0.20
N TYR A 140 -1.09 -14.61 -0.51
CA TYR A 140 -1.25 -13.28 0.09
C TYR A 140 -2.69 -13.05 0.55
N ARG A 141 -3.69 -13.41 -0.26
CA ARG A 141 -5.11 -13.30 0.13
C ARG A 141 -5.44 -14.12 1.37
N HIS A 142 -4.94 -15.35 1.45
CA HIS A 142 -5.11 -16.20 2.62
C HIS A 142 -4.48 -15.56 3.86
N PHE A 143 -3.23 -15.09 3.74
CA PHE A 143 -2.53 -14.38 4.82
C PHE A 143 -3.30 -13.16 5.35
N TYR A 144 -3.74 -12.26 4.46
CA TYR A 144 -4.46 -11.04 4.84
C TYR A 144 -5.81 -11.35 5.52
N LYS A 145 -6.50 -12.39 5.05
CA LYS A 145 -7.71 -12.88 5.70
C LYS A 145 -7.43 -13.38 7.12
N GLU A 146 -6.36 -14.14 7.33
CA GLU A 146 -5.95 -14.65 8.65
C GLU A 146 -5.59 -13.52 9.63
N ILE A 147 -5.03 -12.41 9.14
CA ILE A 147 -4.74 -11.23 9.97
C ILE A 147 -5.91 -10.25 10.07
N GLY A 148 -7.05 -10.55 9.44
CA GLY A 148 -8.31 -9.80 9.54
C GLY A 148 -8.33 -8.49 8.77
N VAL A 149 -7.63 -8.42 7.63
CA VAL A 149 -7.64 -7.26 6.72
C VAL A 149 -8.62 -7.52 5.58
N ASP A 150 -9.55 -6.60 5.36
CA ASP A 150 -10.44 -6.62 4.19
C ASP A 150 -9.66 -6.13 2.98
N LEU A 151 -9.54 -6.97 1.95
CA LEU A 151 -8.79 -6.68 0.74
C LEU A 151 -9.73 -6.35 -0.42
N PRO A 152 -9.28 -5.55 -1.40
CA PRO A 152 -10.04 -5.38 -2.63
C PRO A 152 -10.10 -6.72 -3.39
N GLN A 153 -11.19 -6.91 -4.14
CA GLN A 153 -11.36 -8.11 -4.96
C GLN A 153 -10.35 -8.13 -6.11
N TYR A 154 -10.04 -6.97 -6.69
CA TYR A 154 -9.13 -6.79 -7.81
C TYR A 154 -7.94 -5.89 -7.43
N GLY A 155 -6.86 -5.91 -8.19
CA GLY A 155 -5.73 -4.98 -8.00
C GLY A 155 -4.89 -5.20 -6.73
N LEU A 156 -4.94 -6.39 -6.12
CA LEU A 156 -4.23 -6.65 -4.86
C LEU A 156 -2.72 -6.41 -4.98
N ALA A 157 -2.08 -6.84 -6.08
CA ALA A 157 -0.64 -6.69 -6.27
C ALA A 157 -0.17 -5.23 -6.15
N TYR A 158 -0.96 -4.27 -6.64
CA TYR A 158 -0.66 -2.84 -6.52
C TYR A 158 -0.95 -2.31 -5.11
N THR A 159 -2.09 -2.69 -4.55
CA THR A 159 -2.59 -2.10 -3.30
C THR A 159 -1.95 -2.69 -2.03
N MET A 160 -1.27 -3.82 -2.15
CA MET A 160 -0.69 -4.56 -1.03
C MET A 160 0.28 -3.72 -0.19
N VAL A 161 1.09 -2.86 -0.82
CA VAL A 161 2.05 -2.02 -0.10
C VAL A 161 1.34 -1.14 0.94
N PHE A 162 0.21 -0.52 0.59
CA PHE A 162 -0.53 0.34 1.51
C PHE A 162 -1.08 -0.44 2.71
N TYR A 163 -1.63 -1.62 2.48
CA TYR A 163 -2.14 -2.49 3.55
C TYR A 163 -1.00 -3.04 4.42
N THR A 164 0.13 -3.41 3.83
CA THR A 164 1.33 -3.82 4.56
C THR A 164 1.79 -2.70 5.50
N ARG A 165 1.96 -1.49 4.97
CA ARG A 165 2.43 -0.31 5.71
C ARG A 165 1.50 0.03 6.87
N ASP A 166 0.18 -0.05 6.64
CA ASP A 166 -0.82 0.39 7.62
C ASP A 166 -1.22 -0.68 8.64
N CYS A 167 -1.28 -1.96 8.25
CA CYS A 167 -1.91 -3.02 9.05
C CYS A 167 -0.94 -4.09 9.58
N LEU A 168 0.24 -4.26 8.96
CA LEU A 168 1.20 -5.28 9.36
C LEU A 168 1.89 -4.86 10.65
N THR A 169 1.69 -5.60 11.74
CA THR A 169 2.37 -5.39 13.02
C THR A 169 2.96 -6.70 13.52
N ALA A 170 3.98 -6.66 14.39
CA ALA A 170 4.62 -7.86 14.90
C ALA A 170 3.60 -8.78 15.59
N LYS A 171 2.61 -8.20 16.28
CA LYS A 171 1.54 -8.95 16.95
C LYS A 171 0.77 -9.87 16.00
N LYS A 172 0.63 -9.51 14.71
CA LYS A 172 -0.10 -10.32 13.73
C LYS A 172 0.53 -11.69 13.50
N CYS A 173 1.86 -11.82 13.66
CA CYS A 173 2.52 -13.11 13.44
C CYS A 173 2.30 -14.14 14.57
N LEU A 174 1.83 -13.73 15.75
CA LEU A 174 1.73 -14.61 16.93
C LEU A 174 0.88 -15.86 16.69
N LYS A 175 -0.16 -15.76 15.86
CA LYS A 175 -1.07 -16.86 15.55
C LYS A 175 -0.78 -17.56 14.22
N LEU A 176 0.15 -17.03 13.41
CA LEU A 176 0.43 -17.56 12.08
C LEU A 176 1.18 -18.88 12.14
N ARG A 177 0.92 -19.72 11.14
CA ARG A 177 1.52 -21.05 10.97
C ARG A 177 1.89 -21.24 9.51
N GLY A 178 2.81 -22.19 9.26
CA GLY A 178 3.14 -22.62 7.90
C GLY A 178 3.46 -21.45 6.96
N LYS A 179 2.80 -21.44 5.80
CA LYS A 179 3.06 -20.49 4.72
C LYS A 179 2.71 -19.05 5.07
N ASP A 180 1.66 -18.79 5.85
CA ASP A 180 1.28 -17.43 6.26
C ASP A 180 2.37 -16.75 7.09
N LYS A 181 3.12 -17.53 7.87
CA LYS A 181 4.28 -17.03 8.61
C LYS A 181 5.43 -16.65 7.67
N ASP A 182 5.61 -17.37 6.57
CA ASP A 182 6.65 -17.07 5.59
C ASP A 182 6.27 -15.83 4.75
N VAL A 183 5.01 -15.71 4.34
CA VAL A 183 4.44 -14.50 3.72
C VAL A 183 4.58 -13.29 4.65
N PHE A 184 4.28 -13.44 5.94
CA PHE A 184 4.47 -12.37 6.93
C PHE A 184 5.90 -11.86 6.97
N LEU A 185 6.89 -12.76 6.96
CA LEU A 185 8.30 -12.40 7.03
C LEU A 185 8.79 -11.66 5.79
N ASP A 186 8.26 -12.05 4.63
CA ASP A 186 8.48 -11.39 3.34
C ASP A 186 7.95 -9.95 3.38
N LEU A 187 6.67 -9.78 3.72
CA LEU A 187 6.05 -8.46 3.82
C LEU A 187 6.64 -7.58 4.93
N ALA A 188 7.19 -8.18 5.99
CA ALA A 188 7.89 -7.43 7.04
C ALA A 188 9.23 -6.87 6.53
N GLU A 189 9.91 -7.58 5.62
CA GLU A 189 11.11 -7.10 4.95
C GLU A 189 10.76 -5.97 3.97
N ASP A 190 9.75 -6.18 3.12
CA ASP A 190 9.24 -5.14 2.20
C ASP A 190 8.82 -3.86 2.95
N LYS A 191 8.15 -4.01 4.10
CA LYS A 191 7.74 -2.89 4.95
C LYS A 191 8.93 -2.07 5.41
N GLU A 192 9.97 -2.74 5.92
CA GLU A 192 11.17 -2.11 6.45
C GLU A 192 11.91 -1.35 5.34
N GLU A 193 12.06 -1.97 4.17
CA GLU A 193 12.68 -1.34 2.99
C GLU A 193 11.88 -0.11 2.53
N ALA A 194 10.55 -0.22 2.46
CA ALA A 194 9.69 0.89 2.09
C ALA A 194 9.81 2.10 3.03
N VAL A 195 10.09 1.93 4.34
CA VAL A 195 10.27 3.09 5.24
C VAL A 195 11.47 3.94 4.80
N GLY A 196 12.52 3.30 4.30
CA GLY A 196 13.71 3.99 3.81
C GLY A 196 13.50 4.71 2.48
N MET A 197 12.47 4.34 1.70
CA MET A 197 12.23 4.84 0.35
C MET A 197 11.13 5.89 0.27
N GLU A 198 10.21 5.93 1.24
CA GLU A 198 9.02 6.78 1.19
C GLU A 198 8.53 7.20 2.58
N LYS A 199 7.93 8.39 2.65
CA LYS A 199 7.05 8.76 3.77
C LYS A 199 5.61 8.56 3.34
N MET A 200 4.80 7.97 4.22
CA MET A 200 3.40 7.69 3.94
C MET A 200 2.50 8.30 5.01
N TRP A 201 1.40 8.90 4.56
CA TRP A 201 0.30 9.36 5.39
C TRP A 201 -1.03 8.85 4.87
N LYS A 202 -2.06 8.89 5.72
CA LYS A 202 -3.41 8.43 5.41
C LYS A 202 -4.41 9.57 5.53
N ILE A 203 -5.27 9.69 4.53
CA ILE A 203 -6.50 10.50 4.58
C ILE A 203 -7.66 9.52 4.63
N LYS A 204 -8.61 9.74 5.56
CA LYS A 204 -9.85 8.96 5.61
C LYS A 204 -11.01 9.88 5.90
N ASN A 205 -12.02 9.87 5.03
CA ASN A 205 -13.25 10.64 5.19
C ASN A 205 -14.46 9.76 4.79
N SER A 206 -15.64 10.38 4.67
CA SER A 206 -16.88 9.68 4.29
C SER A 206 -16.89 9.19 2.84
N GLU A 207 -16.09 9.77 1.96
CA GLU A 207 -16.11 9.54 0.51
C GLU A 207 -15.03 8.54 0.09
N TYR A 208 -13.85 8.59 0.70
CA TYR A 208 -12.71 7.75 0.32
C TYR A 208 -11.71 7.53 1.47
N THR A 209 -10.84 6.55 1.26
CA THR A 209 -9.54 6.43 1.96
C THR A 209 -8.44 6.72 0.96
N ALA A 210 -7.43 7.50 1.31
CA ALA A 210 -6.28 7.74 0.46
C ALA A 210 -4.96 7.57 1.22
N TYR A 211 -3.93 7.12 0.50
CA TYR A 211 -2.55 7.09 0.99
C TYR A 211 -1.74 8.13 0.23
N VAL A 212 -1.18 9.07 0.97
CA VAL A 212 -0.29 10.13 0.48
C VAL A 212 1.13 9.64 0.68
N VAL A 213 1.90 9.57 -0.40
CA VAL A 213 3.28 9.04 -0.43
C VAL A 213 4.19 10.15 -0.91
N GLN A 214 5.22 10.48 -0.12
CA GLN A 214 6.35 11.29 -0.58
C GLN A 214 7.49 10.36 -0.94
N VAL A 215 7.94 10.39 -2.19
CA VAL A 215 9.04 9.56 -2.68
C VAL A 215 10.37 10.16 -2.21
N LEU A 216 11.21 9.36 -1.57
CA LEU A 216 12.54 9.75 -1.09
C LEU A 216 13.67 9.03 -1.83
N TYR A 217 13.33 8.21 -2.84
CA TYR A 217 14.30 7.38 -3.54
C TYR A 217 15.37 8.23 -4.25
N GLY A 218 16.65 7.90 -4.03
CA GLY A 218 17.78 8.78 -4.37
C GLY A 218 17.97 9.08 -5.86
N ASP A 219 17.39 8.28 -6.75
CA ASP A 219 17.43 8.50 -8.20
C ASP A 219 16.35 9.46 -8.70
N TYR A 220 15.39 9.84 -7.85
CA TYR A 220 14.39 10.85 -8.19
C TYR A 220 14.87 12.25 -7.79
N SER A 221 15.16 13.08 -8.79
CA SER A 221 15.38 14.51 -8.57
C SER A 221 14.03 15.24 -8.42
N GLY A 222 13.85 15.92 -7.29
CA GLY A 222 12.69 16.77 -7.02
C GLY A 222 11.79 16.26 -5.91
N ASN A 223 10.73 17.02 -5.63
CA ASN A 223 9.77 16.71 -4.57
C ASN A 223 8.51 16.08 -5.18
N THR A 224 8.54 14.75 -5.32
CA THR A 224 7.47 13.95 -5.94
C THR A 224 6.59 13.30 -4.89
N TRP A 225 5.29 13.36 -5.13
CA TRP A 225 4.24 12.86 -4.27
C TRP A 225 3.22 12.06 -5.08
N ASP A 226 2.72 10.97 -4.50
CA ASP A 226 1.58 10.23 -5.02
C ASP A 226 0.44 10.24 -4.00
N VAL A 227 -0.78 10.49 -4.45
CA VAL A 227 -1.99 10.32 -3.66
C VAL A 227 -2.82 9.23 -4.29
N ASN A 228 -2.87 8.07 -3.63
CA ASN A 228 -3.62 6.90 -4.07
C ASN A 228 -4.97 6.90 -3.36
N ILE A 229 -6.03 7.19 -4.10
CA ILE A 229 -7.39 7.40 -3.59
C ILE A 229 -8.23 6.16 -3.89
N PHE A 230 -8.85 5.63 -2.84
CA PHE A 230 -9.72 4.46 -2.86
C PHE A 230 -11.15 4.92 -2.52
N PRO A 231 -12.02 5.13 -3.52
CA PRO A 231 -13.39 5.55 -3.29
C PRO A 231 -14.17 4.51 -2.47
N ASN A 232 -15.01 4.98 -1.54
CA ASN A 232 -15.89 4.09 -0.78
C ASN A 232 -17.04 3.54 -1.65
N SER A 233 -17.37 4.25 -2.73
CA SER A 233 -18.44 3.90 -3.69
C SER A 233 -18.07 2.72 -4.61
N ASN A 234 -16.80 2.60 -5.00
CA ASN A 234 -16.30 1.54 -5.86
C ASN A 234 -14.95 1.01 -5.37
N LYS A 235 -14.93 -0.24 -4.86
CA LYS A 235 -13.72 -0.89 -4.32
C LYS A 235 -12.70 -1.31 -5.39
N ASN A 236 -13.06 -1.26 -6.67
CA ASN A 236 -12.19 -1.67 -7.78
C ASN A 236 -11.47 -0.49 -8.42
N GLU A 237 -11.97 0.72 -8.15
CA GLU A 237 -11.46 1.96 -8.71
C GLU A 237 -10.38 2.55 -7.80
N VAL A 238 -9.31 3.01 -8.43
CA VAL A 238 -8.24 3.74 -7.77
C VAL A 238 -7.90 4.95 -8.63
N TYR A 239 -7.84 6.12 -7.98
CA TYR A 239 -7.25 7.29 -8.59
C TYR A 239 -5.84 7.50 -8.03
N THR A 240 -4.85 7.61 -8.91
CA THR A 240 -3.48 7.96 -8.54
C THR A 240 -3.19 9.36 -9.02
N VAL A 241 -3.10 10.30 -8.09
CA VAL A 241 -2.66 11.67 -8.35
C VAL A 241 -1.15 11.73 -8.14
N THR A 242 -0.40 11.93 -9.20
CA THR A 242 1.05 12.11 -9.10
C THR A 242 1.38 13.59 -9.26
N LEU A 243 2.19 14.09 -8.34
CA LEU A 243 2.53 15.50 -8.19
C LEU A 243 4.03 15.67 -8.06
N LYS A 244 4.65 16.40 -8.99
CA LYS A 244 5.97 16.99 -8.82
C LYS A 244 5.77 18.45 -8.43
N CYS A 245 6.39 18.87 -7.34
CA CYS A 245 6.30 20.24 -6.84
C CYS A 245 7.68 20.85 -6.57
N PRO A 246 7.79 22.18 -6.54
CA PRO A 246 9.02 22.86 -6.15
C PRO A 246 9.35 22.63 -4.66
N ASP A 247 8.35 22.48 -3.80
CA ASP A 247 8.52 22.34 -2.35
C ASP A 247 7.36 21.58 -1.67
N GLU A 248 7.61 21.13 -0.44
CA GLU A 248 6.68 20.33 0.38
C GLU A 248 5.42 21.11 0.80
N THR A 249 5.52 22.44 0.97
CA THR A 249 4.38 23.29 1.39
C THR A 249 3.35 23.32 0.27
N THR A 250 3.77 23.64 -0.94
CA THR A 250 2.91 23.68 -2.12
C THR A 250 2.26 22.32 -2.37
N ALA A 251 3.03 21.23 -2.26
CA ALA A 251 2.50 19.88 -2.40
C ALA A 251 1.38 19.58 -1.39
N LYS A 252 1.62 19.87 -0.10
CA LYS A 252 0.62 19.66 0.96
C LYS A 252 -0.65 20.49 0.78
N GLN A 253 -0.53 21.71 0.28
CA GLN A 253 -1.69 22.57 -0.02
C GLN A 253 -2.54 21.99 -1.15
N ILE A 254 -1.92 21.53 -2.24
CA ILE A 254 -2.61 20.85 -3.35
C ILE A 254 -3.28 19.58 -2.82
N ILE A 255 -2.56 18.72 -2.10
CA ILE A 255 -3.10 17.46 -1.56
C ILE A 255 -4.27 17.71 -0.58
N SER A 256 -4.19 18.77 0.24
CA SER A 256 -5.26 19.14 1.18
C SER A 256 -6.58 19.53 0.49
N SER A 257 -6.48 19.97 -0.77
CA SER A 257 -7.60 20.42 -1.59
C SER A 257 -8.27 19.33 -2.42
N ILE A 258 -7.74 18.11 -2.40
CA ILE A 258 -8.28 17.00 -3.19
C ILE A 258 -9.68 16.60 -2.70
N GLU A 259 -10.60 16.48 -3.65
CA GLU A 259 -12.00 16.04 -3.53
C GLU A 259 -12.32 15.08 -4.69
N LEU A 260 -13.27 14.16 -4.50
CA LEU A 260 -13.86 13.38 -5.60
C LEU A 260 -15.16 14.05 -6.05
N GLU A 261 -15.45 14.03 -7.35
CA GLU A 261 -16.70 14.53 -7.94
C GLU A 261 -17.84 13.48 -7.92
#